data_AF-A0A455SPQ5-F1
#
_entry.id   AF-A0A455SPQ5-F1
#
_cell.length_a   1.000
_cell.length_b   1.000
_cell.length_c   1.000
_cell.angle_alpha   90.00
_cell.angle_beta   90.00
_cell.angle_gamma   90.00
#
_symmetry.space_group_name_H-M   'P 1'
#
loop_
_entity.id
_entity.type
_entity.pdbx_description
1 polymer ?
#
loop_
_entity_poly.entity_id
_entity_poly.type
_entity_poly.pdbx_seq_one_letter_code
_entity_poly.pdbx_strand_id
1 'polypeptide(L)'
;MQIIIKNAATTEVKITEQMLGLAQEVKYQQDGDTVAIDIDSYAPFLAGSVPVAMEMALPASTRLEVATKAGNIEITGTQSTTALRLLNVQTDTGSIRVKNISLADHMRLRTGSGNVAMDDITGSIDMQTKSGAVTVRHSRLTHDSLLLTKGGNMEMKLTVLSGKVEVRSNTGSIFFQGLLEVGGTYDFKTNTGRIDLMLSENGSYHFSTGIGKVENEFESDTAGSGPKATVNASTGHARSPLGSHLGRNGVFLHALRLY
;
A
#
# COMPACT_ATOMS: atom_id res chain seq x y z
N MET A 1 -6.78 2.80 16.46
CA MET A 1 -6.66 1.36 16.78
C MET A 1 -5.28 0.89 16.40
N GLN A 2 -4.60 0.21 17.31
CA GLN A 2 -3.29 -0.40 17.12
C GLN A 2 -3.38 -1.90 17.38
N ILE A 3 -2.85 -2.70 16.48
CA ILE A 3 -2.85 -4.17 16.55
C ILE A 3 -1.41 -4.63 16.39
N ILE A 4 -0.92 -5.37 17.38
CA ILE A 4 0.40 -5.98 17.37
C ILE A 4 0.21 -7.48 17.20
N ILE A 5 0.81 -8.05 16.16
CA ILE A 5 0.65 -9.47 15.83
C ILE A 5 1.97 -10.21 16.09
N LYS A 6 1.86 -11.31 16.83
CA LYS A 6 2.91 -12.29 17.09
C LYS A 6 2.54 -13.58 16.35
N ASN A 7 3.51 -14.20 15.67
CA ASN A 7 3.30 -15.55 15.14
C ASN A 7 3.14 -16.53 16.31
N ALA A 8 2.12 -17.39 16.25
CA ALA A 8 1.92 -18.46 17.22
C ALA A 8 1.23 -19.67 16.59
N ALA A 9 1.27 -20.83 17.23
CA ALA A 9 0.55 -22.01 16.76
C ALA A 9 -0.97 -21.95 17.06
N THR A 10 -1.36 -21.13 18.04
CA THR A 10 -2.72 -20.97 18.53
C THR A 10 -3.09 -19.49 18.58
N THR A 11 -4.40 -19.22 18.54
CA THR A 11 -4.92 -17.87 18.64
C THR A 11 -5.01 -17.42 20.09
N GLU A 12 -4.39 -16.28 20.41
CA GLU A 12 -4.57 -15.58 21.70
C GLU A 12 -4.79 -14.09 21.42
N VAL A 13 -5.73 -13.46 22.12
CA VAL A 13 -5.99 -12.03 21.97
C VAL A 13 -5.96 -11.36 23.34
N LYS A 14 -5.14 -10.32 23.47
CA LYS A 14 -5.04 -9.47 24.64
C LYS A 14 -5.39 -8.04 24.26
N ILE A 15 -6.46 -7.52 24.82
CA ILE A 15 -6.91 -6.14 24.60
C ILE A 15 -6.43 -5.31 25.79
N THR A 16 -5.76 -4.18 25.50
CA THR A 16 -5.36 -3.22 26.53
C THR A 16 -6.36 -2.08 26.54
N GLU A 17 -7.19 -2.03 27.58
CA GLU A 17 -8.13 -0.94 27.81
C GLU A 17 -7.42 0.22 28.51
N GLN A 18 -7.32 1.38 27.85
CA GLN A 18 -6.99 2.62 28.54
C GLN A 18 -8.28 3.27 29.03
N MET A 19 -8.65 2.95 30.27
CA MET A 19 -9.80 3.56 30.95
C MET A 19 -9.50 5.03 31.27
N LEU A 20 -9.83 5.92 30.33
CA LEU A 20 -9.77 7.38 30.49
C LEU A 20 -11.09 7.97 31.00
N GLY A 21 -11.82 7.23 31.85
CA GLY A 21 -13.16 7.61 32.32
C GLY A 21 -14.25 7.57 31.25
N LEU A 22 -13.97 6.96 30.10
CA LEU A 22 -14.89 6.75 28.98
C LEU A 22 -15.32 5.28 28.95
N ALA A 23 -16.60 5.03 28.67
CA ALA A 23 -17.13 3.67 28.58
C ALA A 23 -16.75 3.05 27.24
N GLN A 24 -15.97 1.98 27.28
CA GLN A 24 -15.69 1.12 26.14
C GLN A 24 -16.35 -0.22 26.40
N GLU A 25 -17.27 -0.63 25.52
CA GLU A 25 -17.86 -1.96 25.58
C GLU A 25 -17.13 -2.85 24.56
N VAL A 26 -16.51 -3.92 25.06
CA VAL A 26 -15.84 -4.92 24.22
C VAL A 26 -16.69 -6.19 24.24
N LYS A 27 -17.19 -6.58 23.08
CA LYS A 27 -17.96 -7.81 22.87
C LYS A 27 -17.09 -8.84 22.19
N TYR A 28 -17.03 -10.03 22.79
CA TYR A 28 -16.28 -11.16 22.27
C TYR A 28 -17.25 -12.29 21.92
N GLN A 29 -17.14 -12.83 20.70
CA GLN A 29 -17.86 -14.02 20.27
C GLN A 29 -16.90 -14.96 19.54
N GLN A 30 -17.01 -16.25 19.83
CA GLN A 30 -16.26 -17.29 19.14
C GLN A 30 -17.22 -18.31 18.54
N ASP A 31 -17.08 -18.56 17.24
CA ASP A 31 -17.77 -19.62 16.50
C ASP A 31 -16.73 -20.46 15.75
N GLY A 32 -16.45 -21.66 16.27
CA GLY A 32 -15.36 -22.52 15.79
C GLY A 32 -14.01 -21.79 15.80
N ASP A 33 -13.41 -21.67 14.62
CA ASP A 33 -12.11 -21.02 14.40
C ASP A 33 -12.22 -19.50 14.15
N THR A 34 -13.44 -18.94 14.21
CA THR A 34 -13.69 -17.52 14.01
C THR A 34 -13.85 -16.83 15.36
N VAL A 35 -13.04 -15.80 15.58
CA VAL A 35 -13.12 -14.91 16.75
C VAL A 35 -13.57 -13.54 16.27
N ALA A 36 -14.72 -13.09 16.75
CA ALA A 36 -15.27 -11.76 16.50
C ALA A 36 -15.09 -10.87 17.74
N ILE A 37 -14.58 -9.66 17.50
CA ILE A 37 -14.33 -8.65 18.54
C ILE A 37 -14.98 -7.36 18.06
N ASP A 38 -16.11 -7.00 18.69
CA ASP A 38 -16.78 -5.73 18.45
C ASP A 38 -16.45 -4.77 19.60
N ILE A 39 -16.03 -3.56 19.24
CA ILE A 39 -15.62 -2.54 20.21
C ILE A 39 -16.48 -1.30 20.00
N ASP A 40 -17.41 -1.08 20.92
CA ASP A 40 -18.23 0.12 20.98
C ASP A 40 -17.57 1.13 21.91
N SER A 41 -17.01 2.20 21.33
CA SER A 41 -16.42 3.29 22.10
C SER A 41 -17.45 4.41 22.29
N TYR A 42 -17.93 4.61 23.51
CA TYR A 42 -18.83 5.71 23.85
C TYR A 42 -18.06 6.85 24.51
N ALA A 43 -17.87 7.94 23.77
CA ALA A 43 -17.31 9.18 24.28
C ALA A 43 -18.34 10.31 24.14
N PRO A 44 -18.56 11.15 25.17
CA PRO A 44 -19.27 12.41 25.00
C PRO A 44 -18.65 13.19 23.83
N PHE A 45 -19.44 13.94 23.06
CA PHE A 45 -18.98 14.67 21.86
C PHE A 45 -17.72 15.55 22.09
N LEU A 46 -17.44 15.92 23.35
CA LEU A 46 -16.30 16.73 23.78
C LEU A 46 -15.02 15.94 24.11
N ALA A 47 -15.07 14.60 24.19
CA ALA A 47 -14.00 13.77 24.75
C ALA A 47 -13.05 13.15 23.71
N GLY A 48 -13.28 13.37 22.40
CA GLY A 48 -12.38 12.89 21.34
C GLY A 48 -12.43 11.38 21.11
N SER A 49 -11.41 10.83 20.45
CA SER A 49 -11.32 9.40 20.09
C SER A 49 -10.71 8.56 21.21
N VAL A 50 -11.29 7.40 21.52
CA VAL A 50 -10.73 6.43 22.48
C VAL A 50 -9.70 5.54 21.77
N PRO A 51 -8.42 5.55 22.18
CA PRO A 51 -7.42 4.66 21.60
C PRO A 51 -7.68 3.21 22.04
N VAL A 52 -7.61 2.29 21.07
CA VAL A 52 -7.70 0.85 21.30
C VAL A 52 -6.38 0.20 20.91
N ALA A 53 -5.79 -0.56 21.80
CA ALA A 53 -4.57 -1.34 21.55
C ALA A 53 -4.83 -2.83 21.79
N MET A 54 -4.43 -3.66 20.83
CA MET A 54 -4.58 -5.12 20.88
C MET A 54 -3.25 -5.79 20.59
N GLU A 55 -2.92 -6.82 21.37
CA GLU A 55 -1.89 -7.78 21.05
C GLU A 55 -2.57 -9.11 20.68
N MET A 56 -2.14 -9.69 19.56
CA MET A 56 -2.68 -10.94 19.05
C MET A 56 -1.55 -11.91 18.79
N ALA A 57 -1.67 -13.14 19.27
CA ALA A 57 -0.86 -14.27 18.85
C ALA A 57 -1.68 -15.03 17.80
N LEU A 58 -1.23 -15.08 16.55
CA LEU A 58 -2.01 -15.63 15.43
C LEU A 58 -1.23 -16.72 14.68
N PRO A 59 -1.91 -17.81 14.26
CA PRO A 59 -1.38 -18.74 13.27
C PRO A 59 -1.19 -18.12 11.89
N ALA A 60 -0.19 -18.61 11.15
CA ALA A 60 0.09 -18.16 9.79
C ALA A 60 -1.08 -18.37 8.80
N SER A 61 -2.00 -19.30 9.10
CA SER A 61 -3.19 -19.59 8.30
C SER A 61 -4.35 -18.59 8.47
N THR A 62 -4.18 -17.60 9.36
CA THR A 62 -5.24 -16.66 9.77
C THR A 62 -5.70 -15.75 8.62
N ARG A 63 -7.03 -15.57 8.51
CA ARG A 63 -7.69 -14.44 7.82
C ARG A 63 -7.95 -13.39 8.89
N LEU A 64 -7.29 -12.24 8.82
CA LEU A 64 -7.55 -11.13 9.74
C LEU A 64 -8.39 -10.07 9.02
N GLU A 65 -9.55 -9.73 9.60
CA GLU A 65 -10.42 -8.66 9.12
C GLU A 65 -10.53 -7.57 10.17
N VAL A 66 -10.30 -6.32 9.76
CA VAL A 66 -10.25 -5.17 10.66
C VAL A 66 -11.01 -4.02 10.02
N ALA A 67 -12.05 -3.53 10.69
CA ALA A 67 -12.86 -2.42 10.21
C ALA A 67 -13.06 -1.35 11.29
N THR A 68 -13.10 -0.09 10.88
CA THR A 68 -13.60 1.02 11.70
C THR A 68 -14.36 2.01 10.83
N LYS A 69 -15.32 2.75 11.38
CA LYS A 69 -15.93 3.88 10.67
C LYS A 69 -14.98 5.08 10.61
N ALA A 70 -14.32 5.36 11.73
CA ALA A 70 -13.40 6.48 11.85
C ALA A 70 -12.20 6.11 12.72
N GLY A 71 -11.05 6.71 12.41
CA GLY A 71 -9.82 6.54 13.14
C GLY A 71 -8.77 5.74 12.38
N ASN A 72 -7.54 5.90 12.84
CA ASN A 72 -6.38 5.25 12.24
C ASN A 72 -6.32 3.77 12.63
N ILE A 73 -5.93 2.92 11.69
CA ILE A 73 -5.64 1.50 11.94
C ILE A 73 -4.14 1.31 11.74
N GLU A 74 -3.46 0.80 12.75
CA GLU A 74 -2.07 0.39 12.67
C GLU A 74 -1.96 -1.11 12.98
N ILE A 75 -1.35 -1.88 12.08
CA ILE A 75 -1.14 -3.32 12.22
C ILE A 75 0.35 -3.59 12.07
N THR A 76 0.97 -4.15 13.11
CA THR A 76 2.41 -4.36 13.15
C THR A 76 2.74 -5.79 13.57
N GLY A 77 3.49 -6.49 12.72
CA GLY A 77 4.11 -7.77 13.06
C GLY A 77 5.33 -7.58 13.97
N THR A 78 5.45 -8.37 15.04
CA THR A 78 6.57 -8.25 16.00
C THR A 78 7.87 -8.85 15.49
N GLN A 79 7.80 -9.79 14.56
CA GLN A 79 8.96 -10.45 13.95
C GLN A 79 9.25 -9.85 12.58
N SER A 80 10.47 -10.03 12.07
CA SER A 80 10.87 -9.58 10.72
C SER A 80 9.96 -10.12 9.60
N THR A 81 9.23 -11.21 9.86
CA THR A 81 8.20 -11.73 8.95
C THR A 81 7.06 -12.35 9.75
N THR A 82 6.03 -11.56 10.06
CA THR A 82 4.80 -12.08 10.68
C THR A 82 3.88 -12.59 9.57
N ALA A 83 3.55 -13.88 9.60
CA ALA A 83 2.81 -14.51 8.53
C ALA A 83 1.32 -14.47 8.80
N LEU A 84 0.55 -14.09 7.79
CA LEU A 84 -0.90 -14.24 7.74
C LEU A 84 -1.24 -14.88 6.41
N ARG A 85 -2.42 -15.49 6.30
CA ARG A 85 -2.88 -15.95 5.00
C ARG A 85 -3.53 -14.81 4.23
N LEU A 86 -4.38 -14.03 4.90
CA LEU A 86 -5.08 -12.88 4.33
C LEU A 86 -5.21 -11.76 5.36
N LEU A 87 -5.11 -10.52 4.90
CA LEU A 87 -5.38 -9.33 5.70
C LEU A 87 -6.36 -8.41 4.96
N ASN A 88 -7.53 -8.14 5.55
CA ASN A 88 -8.52 -7.19 5.05
C ASN A 88 -8.69 -6.03 6.04
N VAL A 89 -8.42 -4.81 5.61
CA VAL A 89 -8.49 -3.61 6.47
C VAL A 89 -9.34 -2.54 5.80
N GLN A 90 -10.33 -2.03 6.53
CA GLN A 90 -11.23 -0.99 6.06
C GLN A 90 -11.41 0.15 7.07
N THR A 91 -11.37 1.39 6.58
CA THR A 91 -11.80 2.57 7.33
C THR A 91 -12.52 3.57 6.43
N ASP A 92 -13.59 4.23 6.87
CA ASP A 92 -14.20 5.28 6.03
C ASP A 92 -13.37 6.57 6.11
N THR A 93 -12.90 6.92 7.30
CA THR A 93 -12.03 8.07 7.54
C THR A 93 -10.92 7.71 8.52
N GLY A 94 -9.69 7.73 8.05
CA GLY A 94 -8.52 7.37 8.85
C GLY A 94 -7.39 6.83 7.99
N SER A 95 -6.18 6.91 8.51
CA SER A 95 -5.01 6.34 7.87
C SER A 95 -4.86 4.87 8.23
N ILE A 96 -4.37 4.07 7.28
CA ILE A 96 -4.01 2.67 7.50
C ILE A 96 -2.49 2.56 7.45
N ARG A 97 -1.89 1.94 8.47
CA ARG A 97 -0.47 1.58 8.48
C ARG A 97 -0.35 0.07 8.70
N VAL A 98 0.41 -0.61 7.85
CA VAL A 98 0.72 -2.03 7.98
C VAL A 98 2.24 -2.20 7.94
N LYS A 99 2.80 -2.97 8.88
CA LYS A 99 4.24 -3.20 9.00
C LYS A 99 4.59 -4.66 9.29
N ASN A 100 5.66 -5.18 8.67
CA ASN A 100 6.26 -6.49 8.94
C ASN A 100 5.31 -7.69 8.70
N ILE A 101 4.51 -7.64 7.64
CA ILE A 101 3.52 -8.70 7.33
C ILE A 101 3.88 -9.41 6.03
N SER A 102 3.89 -10.74 6.06
CA SER A 102 3.96 -11.60 4.88
C SER A 102 2.65 -12.35 4.69
N LEU A 103 2.16 -12.39 3.45
CA LEU A 103 0.87 -12.92 3.09
C LEU A 103 1.01 -14.09 2.12
N ALA A 104 0.35 -15.20 2.46
CA ALA A 104 0.25 -16.33 1.55
C ALA A 104 -0.73 -16.09 0.38
N ASP A 105 -1.84 -15.37 0.63
CA ASP A 105 -2.85 -15.04 -0.39
C ASP A 105 -2.73 -13.56 -0.82
N HIS A 106 -3.44 -12.65 -0.12
CA HIS A 106 -3.50 -11.23 -0.50
C HIS A 106 -3.80 -10.30 0.68
N MET A 107 -3.41 -9.04 0.51
CA MET A 107 -3.79 -7.91 1.36
C MET A 107 -4.89 -7.11 0.66
N ARG A 108 -5.98 -6.77 1.36
CA ARG A 108 -6.94 -5.78 0.88
C ARG A 108 -6.99 -4.60 1.84
N LEU A 109 -6.70 -3.40 1.33
CA LEU A 109 -6.74 -2.17 2.11
C LEU A 109 -7.72 -1.18 1.47
N ARG A 110 -8.68 -0.68 2.24
CA ARG A 110 -9.67 0.30 1.79
C ARG A 110 -9.76 1.47 2.76
N THR A 111 -9.51 2.69 2.27
CA THR A 111 -9.83 3.91 3.03
C THR A 111 -10.61 4.94 2.20
N GLY A 112 -11.63 5.55 2.79
CA GLY A 112 -12.38 6.62 2.13
C GLY A 112 -11.58 7.93 2.11
N SER A 113 -10.91 8.28 3.21
CA SER A 113 -10.04 9.44 3.32
C SER A 113 -8.96 9.17 4.35
N GLY A 114 -7.70 9.23 3.95
CA GLY A 114 -6.55 8.98 4.80
C GLY A 114 -5.40 8.34 4.03
N ASN A 115 -4.22 8.42 4.63
CA ASN A 115 -3.00 7.89 4.02
C ASN A 115 -2.93 6.38 4.21
N VAL A 116 -2.31 5.67 3.27
CA VAL A 116 -1.99 4.24 3.41
C VAL A 116 -0.48 4.09 3.41
N ALA A 117 0.07 3.52 4.47
CA ALA A 117 1.49 3.25 4.61
C ALA A 117 1.74 1.74 4.80
N MET A 118 2.65 1.19 4.01
CA MET A 118 3.08 -0.21 4.03
C MET A 118 4.60 -0.25 4.16
N ASP A 119 5.11 -1.01 5.12
CA ASP A 119 6.55 -1.18 5.35
C ASP A 119 6.84 -2.66 5.61
N ASP A 120 7.92 -3.20 5.02
CA ASP A 120 8.33 -4.59 5.18
C ASP A 120 7.19 -5.60 4.85
N ILE A 121 6.51 -5.40 3.71
CA ILE A 121 5.38 -6.23 3.27
C ILE A 121 5.81 -7.22 2.19
N THR A 122 5.38 -8.47 2.30
CA THR A 122 5.52 -9.48 1.23
C THR A 122 4.17 -10.07 0.86
N GLY A 123 3.80 -10.06 -0.43
CA GLY A 123 2.56 -10.69 -0.92
C GLY A 123 1.83 -9.87 -2.00
N SER A 124 0.65 -10.33 -2.40
CA SER A 124 -0.25 -9.59 -3.30
C SER A 124 -1.01 -8.50 -2.54
N ILE A 125 -1.21 -7.33 -3.16
CA ILE A 125 -1.88 -6.18 -2.54
C ILE A 125 -2.99 -5.65 -3.44
N ASP A 126 -4.19 -5.49 -2.90
CA ASP A 126 -5.32 -4.75 -3.47
C ASP A 126 -5.65 -3.55 -2.56
N MET A 127 -5.05 -2.40 -2.85
CA MET A 127 -5.18 -1.18 -2.05
C MET A 127 -5.95 -0.12 -2.84
N GLN A 128 -6.99 0.45 -2.23
CA GLN A 128 -7.73 1.58 -2.77
C GLN A 128 -7.95 2.66 -1.71
N THR A 129 -7.63 3.90 -2.07
CA THR A 129 -8.02 5.10 -1.33
C THR A 129 -8.71 6.12 -2.24
N LYS A 130 -9.72 6.85 -1.74
CA LYS A 130 -10.30 7.96 -2.53
C LYS A 130 -9.46 9.23 -2.38
N SER A 131 -8.87 9.47 -1.22
CA SER A 131 -8.05 10.64 -0.96
C SER A 131 -7.01 10.32 0.10
N GLY A 132 -5.74 10.55 -0.22
CA GLY A 132 -4.61 10.28 0.65
C GLY A 132 -3.39 9.82 -0.11
N ALA A 133 -2.23 10.07 0.49
CA ALA A 133 -0.96 9.56 -0.03
C ALA A 133 -0.83 8.06 0.26
N VAL A 134 -0.16 7.37 -0.66
CA VAL A 134 0.18 5.96 -0.53
C VAL A 134 1.69 5.86 -0.43
N THR A 135 2.18 5.09 0.53
CA THR A 135 3.61 4.87 0.73
C THR A 135 3.88 3.39 0.91
N VAL A 136 4.82 2.85 0.15
CA VAL A 136 5.31 1.46 0.26
C VAL A 136 6.82 1.51 0.41
N ARG A 137 7.36 0.85 1.44
CA ARG A 137 8.81 0.79 1.69
C ARG A 137 9.27 -0.63 2.00
N HIS A 138 10.49 -0.97 1.60
CA HIS A 138 11.15 -2.26 1.92
C HIS A 138 10.29 -3.50 1.64
N SER A 139 9.47 -3.45 0.58
CA SER A 139 8.41 -4.45 0.36
C SER A 139 8.63 -5.23 -0.93
N ARG A 140 8.10 -6.45 -0.98
CA ARG A 140 8.05 -7.29 -2.18
C ARG A 140 6.60 -7.58 -2.55
N LEU A 141 6.11 -6.91 -3.58
CA LEU A 141 4.78 -7.13 -4.13
C LEU A 141 4.85 -8.27 -5.14
N THR A 142 4.06 -9.31 -4.89
CA THR A 142 4.07 -10.55 -5.69
C THR A 142 2.75 -10.79 -6.38
N HIS A 143 2.79 -11.65 -7.41
CA HIS A 143 1.63 -12.02 -8.22
C HIS A 143 0.93 -10.79 -8.81
N ASP A 144 -0.40 -10.73 -8.73
CA ASP A 144 -1.18 -9.59 -9.18
C ASP A 144 -1.33 -8.60 -8.03
N SER A 145 -0.91 -7.34 -8.22
CA SER A 145 -1.08 -6.27 -7.23
C SER A 145 -1.67 -5.02 -7.88
N LEU A 146 -2.58 -4.37 -7.15
CA LEU A 146 -3.33 -3.19 -7.56
C LEU A 146 -3.27 -2.14 -6.47
N LEU A 147 -2.71 -0.98 -6.81
CA LEU A 147 -2.63 0.19 -5.93
C LEU A 147 -3.32 1.37 -6.61
N LEU A 148 -4.42 1.85 -6.02
CA LEU A 148 -5.23 2.91 -6.59
C LEU A 148 -5.46 4.05 -5.57
N THR A 149 -5.23 5.29 -6.02
CA THR A 149 -5.69 6.49 -5.33
C THR A 149 -6.43 7.41 -6.30
N LYS A 150 -7.56 8.02 -5.90
CA LYS A 150 -8.16 9.08 -6.74
C LYS A 150 -7.45 10.42 -6.55
N GLY A 151 -6.90 10.69 -5.37
CA GLY A 151 -6.25 11.95 -5.05
C GLY A 151 -5.15 11.74 -4.03
N GLY A 152 -3.90 11.99 -4.41
CA GLY A 152 -2.74 11.82 -3.56
C GLY A 152 -1.54 11.28 -4.32
N ASN A 153 -0.36 11.52 -3.77
CA ASN A 153 0.89 11.01 -4.31
C ASN A 153 1.08 9.54 -3.89
N MET A 154 1.71 8.76 -4.76
CA MET A 154 2.12 7.39 -4.45
C MET A 154 3.63 7.29 -4.49
N GLU A 155 4.23 6.86 -3.38
CA GLU A 155 5.67 6.68 -3.24
C GLU A 155 5.97 5.21 -2.93
N MET A 156 6.80 4.58 -3.74
CA MET A 156 7.33 3.24 -3.50
C MET A 156 8.85 3.32 -3.50
N LYS A 157 9.49 2.91 -2.40
CA LYS A 157 10.95 2.98 -2.23
C LYS A 157 11.50 1.66 -1.72
N LEU A 158 12.63 1.22 -2.29
CA LEU A 158 13.26 -0.05 -1.93
C LEU A 158 12.26 -1.21 -2.06
N THR A 159 11.46 -1.16 -3.13
CA THR A 159 10.37 -2.11 -3.39
C THR A 159 10.72 -3.03 -4.55
N VAL A 160 10.45 -4.33 -4.41
CA VAL A 160 10.55 -5.30 -5.50
C VAL A 160 9.14 -5.60 -6.02
N LEU A 161 8.94 -5.48 -7.33
CA LEU A 161 7.68 -5.82 -7.99
C LEU A 161 7.86 -7.08 -8.84
N SER A 162 6.93 -8.02 -8.74
CA SER A 162 6.92 -9.27 -9.51
C SER A 162 5.51 -9.62 -9.97
N GLY A 163 5.38 -10.35 -11.08
CA GLY A 163 4.09 -10.65 -11.68
C GLY A 163 3.47 -9.44 -12.40
N LYS A 164 2.21 -9.12 -12.11
CA LYS A 164 1.49 -8.01 -12.72
C LYS A 164 1.17 -6.96 -11.67
N VAL A 165 1.75 -5.77 -11.78
CA VAL A 165 1.50 -4.69 -10.82
C VAL A 165 0.92 -3.47 -11.52
N GLU A 166 -0.21 -3.00 -11.03
CA GLU A 166 -0.87 -1.80 -11.51
C GLU A 166 -0.91 -0.74 -10.41
N VAL A 167 -0.36 0.43 -10.71
CA VAL A 167 -0.29 1.58 -9.82
C VAL A 167 -0.94 2.76 -10.51
N ARG A 168 -2.13 3.19 -10.06
CA ARG A 168 -2.84 4.33 -10.65
C ARG A 168 -3.22 5.43 -9.67
N SER A 169 -2.94 6.67 -10.07
CA SER A 169 -3.49 7.87 -9.45
C SER A 169 -4.44 8.55 -10.44
N ASN A 170 -5.47 9.25 -9.98
CA ASN A 170 -6.18 10.19 -10.85
C ASN A 170 -5.55 11.59 -10.77
N THR A 171 -5.29 12.07 -9.55
CA THR A 171 -4.58 13.32 -9.31
C THR A 171 -3.46 13.10 -8.30
N GLY A 172 -2.22 13.23 -8.73
CA GLY A 172 -1.03 13.04 -7.90
C GLY A 172 0.12 12.42 -8.69
N SER A 173 1.32 12.56 -8.16
CA SER A 173 2.52 11.97 -8.75
C SER A 173 2.74 10.54 -8.26
N ILE A 174 3.41 9.74 -9.09
CA ILE A 174 3.84 8.38 -8.78
C ILE A 174 5.36 8.38 -8.80
N PHE A 175 5.96 7.98 -7.69
CA PHE A 175 7.39 7.77 -7.57
C PHE A 175 7.64 6.30 -7.27
N PHE A 176 8.48 5.65 -8.08
CA PHE A 176 8.94 4.29 -7.85
C PHE A 176 10.47 4.26 -7.84
N GLN A 177 11.04 3.67 -6.80
CA GLN A 177 12.46 3.34 -6.72
C GLN A 177 12.58 1.90 -6.23
N GLY A 178 13.12 1.02 -7.07
CA GLY A 178 13.17 -0.39 -6.74
C GLY A 178 13.55 -1.31 -7.89
N LEU A 179 13.26 -2.60 -7.71
CA LEU A 179 13.55 -3.65 -8.69
C LEU A 179 12.26 -4.16 -9.32
N LEU A 180 12.34 -4.45 -10.62
CA LEU A 180 11.26 -5.08 -11.38
C LEU A 180 11.77 -6.46 -11.82
N GLU A 181 11.05 -7.51 -11.49
CA GLU A 181 11.39 -8.86 -11.97
C GLU A 181 11.15 -9.00 -13.48
N VAL A 182 12.07 -9.71 -14.12
CA VAL A 182 11.97 -10.03 -15.54
C VAL A 182 10.74 -10.89 -15.83
N GLY A 183 10.09 -10.68 -16.98
CA GLY A 183 8.84 -11.36 -17.33
C GLY A 183 7.58 -10.78 -16.67
N GLY A 184 7.73 -9.83 -15.73
CA GLY A 184 6.61 -9.10 -15.15
C GLY A 184 6.06 -8.00 -16.06
N THR A 185 4.85 -7.54 -15.73
CA THR A 185 4.20 -6.38 -16.38
C THR A 185 3.83 -5.33 -15.33
N TYR A 186 4.28 -4.11 -15.53
CA TYR A 186 4.21 -3.03 -14.55
C TYR A 186 3.55 -1.80 -15.19
N ASP A 187 2.35 -1.47 -14.72
CA ASP A 187 1.54 -0.37 -15.25
C ASP A 187 1.48 0.79 -14.26
N PHE A 188 2.15 1.90 -14.57
CA PHE A 188 2.10 3.15 -13.80
C PHE A 188 1.28 4.19 -14.56
N LYS A 189 0.18 4.68 -13.97
CA LYS A 189 -0.72 5.63 -14.66
C LYS A 189 -1.17 6.76 -13.74
N THR A 190 -1.06 7.99 -14.21
CA THR A 190 -1.70 9.13 -13.54
C THR A 190 -2.39 10.06 -14.52
N ASN A 191 -3.60 10.55 -14.25
CA ASN A 191 -4.24 11.49 -15.18
C ASN A 191 -3.62 12.89 -15.07
N THR A 192 -3.34 13.34 -13.84
CA THR A 192 -2.68 14.62 -13.58
C THR A 192 -1.58 14.42 -12.55
N GLY A 193 -0.34 14.65 -12.97
CA GLY A 193 0.84 14.44 -12.14
C GLY A 193 2.01 13.86 -12.93
N ARG A 194 3.12 13.65 -12.22
CA ARG A 194 4.36 13.10 -12.77
C ARG A 194 4.49 11.63 -12.45
N ILE A 195 5.14 10.87 -13.33
CA ILE A 195 5.63 9.52 -13.03
C ILE A 195 7.15 9.56 -13.06
N ASP A 196 7.80 9.29 -11.93
CA ASP A 196 9.25 9.17 -11.80
C ASP A 196 9.57 7.69 -11.47
N LEU A 197 10.27 7.01 -12.38
CA LEU A 197 10.72 5.62 -12.21
C LEU A 197 12.24 5.60 -12.11
N MET A 198 12.77 5.28 -10.93
CA MET A 198 14.19 5.09 -10.67
C MET A 198 14.49 3.59 -10.70
N LEU A 199 15.03 3.12 -11.82
CA LEU A 199 15.27 1.70 -12.12
C LEU A 199 16.77 1.41 -12.17
N SER A 200 17.18 0.17 -11.92
CA SER A 200 18.59 -0.20 -12.01
C SER A 200 19.11 -0.05 -13.44
N GLU A 201 20.27 0.57 -13.63
CA GLU A 201 20.90 0.67 -14.97
C GLU A 201 21.23 -0.71 -15.58
N ASN A 202 21.40 -1.74 -14.73
CA ASN A 202 21.75 -3.10 -15.13
C ASN A 202 20.52 -4.00 -15.38
N GLY A 203 19.30 -3.47 -15.24
CA GLY A 203 18.08 -4.23 -15.47
C GLY A 203 17.78 -4.48 -16.95
N SER A 204 16.81 -5.36 -17.23
CA SER A 204 16.29 -5.56 -18.58
C SER A 204 14.83 -5.14 -18.68
N TYR A 205 14.57 -4.13 -19.52
CA TYR A 205 13.28 -3.47 -19.61
C TYR A 205 12.82 -3.34 -21.05
N HIS A 206 11.50 -3.38 -21.24
CA HIS A 206 10.82 -2.85 -22.40
C HIS A 206 9.89 -1.75 -21.92
N PHE A 207 10.12 -0.52 -22.37
CA PHE A 207 9.36 0.66 -21.99
C PHE A 207 8.30 0.96 -23.04
N SER A 208 7.07 1.17 -22.57
CA SER A 208 5.99 1.74 -23.38
C SER A 208 5.46 2.95 -22.63
N THR A 209 5.77 4.15 -23.14
CA THR A 209 5.34 5.39 -22.51
C THR A 209 4.13 6.00 -23.22
N GLY A 210 3.28 6.66 -22.44
CA GLY A 210 2.12 7.38 -22.96
C GLY A 210 2.48 8.69 -23.66
N ILE A 211 1.44 9.42 -24.08
CA ILE A 211 1.59 10.71 -24.75
C ILE A 211 1.97 11.79 -23.71
N GLY A 212 2.93 12.65 -24.05
CA GLY A 212 3.35 13.78 -23.21
C GLY A 212 4.86 13.96 -23.18
N LYS A 213 5.34 14.72 -22.20
CA LYS A 213 6.79 14.85 -21.96
C LYS A 213 7.33 13.53 -21.43
N VAL A 214 8.32 12.98 -22.12
CA VAL A 214 9.07 11.79 -21.69
C VAL A 214 10.55 12.15 -21.62
N GLU A 215 11.15 11.96 -20.45
CA GLU A 215 12.61 11.98 -20.27
C GLU A 215 13.04 10.54 -19.95
N ASN A 216 13.94 10.00 -20.77
CA ASN A 216 14.39 8.61 -20.64
C ASN A 216 15.91 8.54 -20.66
N GLU A 217 16.51 8.30 -19.49
CA GLU A 217 17.97 8.15 -19.32
C GLU A 217 18.50 6.81 -19.86
N PHE A 218 17.64 5.86 -20.23
CA PHE A 218 18.06 4.63 -20.92
C PHE A 218 18.25 4.82 -22.43
N GLU A 219 17.92 6.02 -22.96
CA GLU A 219 18.10 6.42 -24.37
C GLU A 219 17.40 5.52 -25.41
N SER A 220 16.59 4.56 -24.98
CA SER A 220 15.88 3.59 -25.81
C SER A 220 14.62 3.06 -25.11
N ASP A 221 13.65 2.59 -25.90
CA ASP A 221 12.45 1.88 -25.43
C ASP A 221 12.76 0.45 -24.95
N THR A 222 14.03 0.04 -25.00
CA THR A 222 14.51 -1.22 -24.43
C THR A 222 15.85 -1.04 -23.75
N ALA A 223 16.06 -1.75 -22.64
CA ALA A 223 17.33 -1.80 -21.93
C ALA A 223 17.73 -3.24 -21.58
N GLY A 224 19.03 -3.51 -21.47
CA GLY A 224 19.60 -4.81 -21.12
C GLY A 224 19.36 -5.93 -22.15
N SER A 225 19.89 -7.12 -21.86
CA SER A 225 19.69 -8.34 -22.66
C SER A 225 18.86 -9.38 -21.90
N GLY A 226 18.25 -10.34 -22.61
CA GLY A 226 17.44 -11.40 -22.01
C GLY A 226 15.96 -11.06 -21.82
N PRO A 227 15.22 -11.86 -21.03
CA PRO A 227 13.81 -11.62 -20.72
C PRO A 227 13.63 -10.24 -20.08
N LYS A 228 12.63 -9.49 -20.54
CA LYS A 228 12.42 -8.09 -20.14
C LYS A 228 11.26 -7.97 -19.15
N ALA A 229 11.38 -7.05 -18.21
CA ALA A 229 10.24 -6.48 -17.51
C ALA A 229 9.51 -5.51 -18.45
N THR A 230 8.19 -5.68 -18.63
CA THR A 230 7.39 -4.74 -19.44
C THR A 230 6.93 -3.60 -18.55
N VAL A 231 7.35 -2.38 -18.87
CA VAL A 231 7.09 -1.17 -18.08
C VAL A 231 6.22 -0.22 -18.90
N ASN A 232 4.96 -0.13 -18.52
CA ASN A 232 3.99 0.78 -19.11
C ASN A 232 3.86 2.00 -18.20
N ALA A 233 4.14 3.20 -18.72
CA ALA A 233 4.04 4.42 -17.93
C ALA A 233 3.31 5.51 -18.72
N SER A 234 2.18 6.02 -18.23
CA SER A 234 1.40 7.02 -18.97
C SER A 234 0.83 8.09 -18.09
N THR A 235 0.91 9.34 -18.55
CA THR A 235 0.20 10.47 -17.93
C THR A 235 -0.99 10.93 -18.77
N GLY A 236 -1.99 11.54 -18.14
CA GLY A 236 -3.12 12.14 -18.86
C GLY A 236 -2.71 13.42 -19.61
N HIS A 237 -3.64 13.93 -20.43
CA HIS A 237 -3.38 15.09 -21.27
C HIS A 237 -3.34 16.36 -20.43
N ALA A 238 -2.29 17.16 -20.58
CA ALA A 238 -2.28 18.54 -20.09
C ALA A 238 -3.22 19.39 -20.97
N ARG A 239 -4.52 19.45 -20.66
CA ARG A 239 -5.42 20.47 -21.24
C ARG A 239 -5.44 21.68 -20.29
N SER A 240 -4.81 22.78 -20.67
CA SER A 240 -4.96 24.07 -19.99
C SER A 240 -5.82 25.02 -20.84
N PRO A 241 -6.96 25.55 -20.33
CA PRO A 241 -7.69 26.63 -21.01
C PRO A 241 -7.04 28.01 -20.82
N LEU A 242 -6.13 28.20 -19.86
CA LEU A 242 -5.57 29.51 -19.51
C LEU A 242 -4.10 29.36 -19.09
N GLY A 243 -3.23 30.17 -19.67
CA GLY A 243 -1.76 30.03 -19.64
C GLY A 243 -1.12 30.19 -18.27
N SER A 244 -1.06 29.11 -17.49
CA SER A 244 -0.12 28.99 -16.37
C SER A 244 0.47 27.57 -16.28
N HIS A 245 1.79 27.52 -16.49
CA HIS A 245 2.74 26.42 -16.28
C HIS A 245 2.43 25.05 -16.91
N LEU A 246 2.86 24.91 -18.16
CA LEU A 246 3.36 23.65 -18.73
C LEU A 246 4.48 23.11 -17.81
N GLY A 247 4.27 21.95 -17.17
CA GLY A 247 5.35 21.30 -16.41
C GLY A 247 4.97 20.19 -15.41
N ARG A 248 3.68 19.91 -15.18
CA ARG A 248 3.29 18.92 -14.15
C ARG A 248 3.10 17.49 -14.64
N ASN A 249 2.78 17.28 -15.92
CA ASN A 249 2.59 15.94 -16.49
C ASN A 249 3.83 15.52 -17.27
N GLY A 250 4.32 14.31 -16.99
CA GLY A 250 5.41 13.70 -17.72
C GLY A 250 5.84 12.37 -17.10
N VAL A 251 6.54 11.58 -17.89
CA VAL A 251 7.15 10.33 -17.49
C VAL A 251 8.66 10.52 -17.51
N PHE A 252 9.32 10.17 -16.41
CA PHE A 252 10.75 10.31 -16.20
C PHE A 252 11.30 8.93 -15.82
N LEU A 253 12.15 8.38 -16.68
CA LEU A 253 12.84 7.11 -16.48
C LEU A 253 14.29 7.42 -16.14
N HIS A 254 14.69 7.09 -14.92
CA HIS A 254 16.03 7.34 -14.40
C HIS A 254 16.82 6.03 -14.29
N ALA A 255 18.05 6.05 -14.77
CA ALA A 255 18.98 4.94 -14.67
C ALA A 255 19.82 5.09 -13.39
N LEU A 256 19.59 4.21 -12.42
CA LEU A 256 20.26 4.24 -11.14
C LEU A 256 21.45 3.28 -11.10
N ARG A 257 22.64 3.85 -10.83
CA ARG A 257 23.81 3.09 -10.40
C ARG A 257 23.61 2.60 -8.98
N LEU A 258 23.43 1.29 -8.84
CA LEU A 258 23.56 0.62 -7.55
C LEU A 258 25.05 0.36 -7.34
N TYR A 259 25.66 1.02 -6.35
CA TYR A 259 27.03 0.77 -5.91
C TYR A 259 27.10 -0.45 -4.99
#